data_AF-A0A4P5YIX9-F1
#
_entry.id   AF-A0A4P5YIX9-F1
#
_cell.length_a   1.000
_cell.length_b   1.000
_cell.length_c   1.000
_cell.angle_alpha   90.00
_cell.angle_beta   90.00
_cell.angle_gamma   90.00
#
_symmetry.space_group_name_H-M   'P 1'
#
loop_
_entity.id
_entity.type
_entity.pdbx_description
1 polymer ?
#
loop_
_entity_poly.entity_id
_entity_poly.type
_entity_poly.pdbx_seq_one_letter_code
_entity_poly.pdbx_strand_id
1 'polypeptide(L)'
;MHIPAPTRHPRARSLSGLVFLLVAFGVFGRAGAGADAAAAESIAARIDQLINAKAAAAKQPLAPPADDAEFLRRVSLDFSGTIPSAEETRKFRADQSPDKRAKLIEQLIAAPRFAEQMAEAFHIQLMERNGDNAEWRRYLTDSFRANKPWDQMAREILGPDFKNEKLRGAGYFITRRLEKVGQQDTDYPGVTRDAGRLFMGVDLQCCQCHKHLTVKDYKQVDFNGLFVAFQNTKLQAAGGEYKTAWLQEGLLTNKYEFISVLSSAKGATGPRVPLGVEVPLPDPAKDELWTVPPDKKTRAPGVPKFSPLKALAQEIASPENPLFARNLANRVWWQVMGRGLVEPLDLLHSDNPASHPELLDLLAKEITAHKFDLRWLIRELALTQTYQRTSLLPADAKNPPEELFTVAKERPLSAEQLARAFIAAIGEHERVVAGKGWEGIEGKKHTQKDFEKAFLNAFANAAKEPELSVNPTLRAALFLRNNDLVLWSLQPRPGNLLARVAALKEPAPIADELFHSILARPPAPEETAALSKYLAKHSADREKALGHFAWAMLSSMEFFTNH
;
A
#
# COMPACT_ATOMS: atom_id res chain seq x y z
N MET A 1 30.45 15.18 -56.15
CA MET A 1 30.86 16.44 -56.79
C MET A 1 30.86 17.51 -55.71
N HIS A 2 32.01 18.06 -55.28
CA HIS A 2 32.78 19.10 -55.99
C HIS A 2 31.91 20.32 -56.30
N ILE A 3 32.24 21.57 -56.03
CA ILE A 3 33.44 22.28 -55.56
C ILE A 3 32.93 23.71 -55.22
N PRO A 4 33.67 24.53 -54.44
CA PRO A 4 33.23 25.83 -53.94
C PRO A 4 33.63 26.99 -54.87
N ALA A 5 33.46 28.22 -54.36
CA ALA A 5 34.37 29.38 -54.49
C ALA A 5 33.76 30.66 -55.17
N PRO A 6 34.41 31.85 -55.06
CA PRO A 6 34.00 32.92 -54.13
C PRO A 6 34.18 34.36 -54.70
N THR A 7 34.31 35.35 -53.80
CA THR A 7 34.91 36.70 -53.95
C THR A 7 33.93 37.85 -54.27
N ARG A 8 34.02 39.10 -53.76
CA ARG A 8 35.13 39.93 -53.26
C ARG A 8 34.68 40.98 -52.20
N HIS A 9 35.61 41.29 -51.29
CA HIS A 9 36.00 42.53 -50.55
C HIS A 9 35.35 43.91 -50.88
N PRO A 10 35.56 45.03 -50.12
CA PRO A 10 36.61 45.31 -49.10
C PRO A 10 36.27 46.20 -47.84
N ARG A 11 37.21 46.15 -46.88
CA ARG A 11 37.87 47.21 -46.05
C ARG A 11 36.99 48.24 -45.29
N ALA A 12 37.00 48.28 -43.96
CA ALA A 12 38.09 48.57 -42.99
C ALA A 12 38.50 50.06 -42.88
N ARG A 13 38.30 50.62 -41.69
CA ARG A 13 39.21 51.58 -41.04
C ARG A 13 39.24 51.30 -39.53
N SER A 14 40.42 50.93 -39.05
CA SER A 14 40.80 50.89 -37.63
C SER A 14 41.46 52.21 -37.24
N LEU A 15 41.58 52.46 -35.93
CA LEU A 15 42.83 52.69 -35.19
C LEU A 15 42.46 53.10 -33.76
N SER A 16 43.11 52.77 -32.66
CA SER A 16 43.97 51.67 -32.18
C SER A 16 44.33 52.09 -30.73
N GLY A 17 44.37 51.16 -29.78
CA GLY A 17 44.90 51.38 -28.44
C GLY A 17 45.76 50.19 -28.03
N LEU A 18 47.03 50.46 -27.72
CA LEU A 18 48.18 49.57 -27.55
C LEU A 18 47.98 48.37 -26.60
N VAL A 19 48.53 47.21 -27.00
CA VAL A 19 48.91 46.09 -26.13
C VAL A 19 50.40 45.82 -26.34
N PHE A 20 51.16 45.80 -25.24
CA PHE A 20 52.52 45.26 -25.19
C PHE A 20 52.48 43.82 -24.68
N LEU A 21 53.28 42.96 -25.28
CA LEU A 21 53.40 41.54 -24.98
C LEU A 21 54.89 41.25 -24.76
N LEU A 22 55.27 40.61 -23.65
CA LEU A 22 56.50 39.82 -23.52
C LEU A 22 56.54 38.93 -22.26
N VAL A 23 56.47 37.63 -22.56
CA VAL A 23 56.86 36.35 -21.92
C VAL A 23 57.80 36.39 -20.68
N ALA A 24 57.46 35.63 -19.61
CA ALA A 24 58.18 34.42 -19.13
C ALA A 24 57.84 33.97 -17.68
N PHE A 25 57.62 32.66 -17.53
CA PHE A 25 57.69 31.77 -16.34
C PHE A 25 56.88 32.04 -15.07
N GLY A 26 55.98 31.10 -14.73
CA GLY A 26 55.36 30.98 -13.42
C GLY A 26 54.59 29.68 -13.25
N VAL A 27 55.03 28.86 -12.29
CA VAL A 27 54.41 27.62 -11.80
C VAL A 27 52.90 27.80 -11.56
N PHE A 28 52.05 27.03 -12.24
CA PHE A 28 50.65 26.88 -11.84
C PHE A 28 50.46 25.54 -11.15
N GLY A 29 50.41 25.61 -9.82
CA GLY A 29 49.90 24.54 -8.99
C GLY A 29 48.46 24.21 -9.39
N ARG A 30 48.14 22.91 -9.35
CA ARG A 30 46.77 22.40 -9.30
C ARG A 30 46.08 23.02 -8.09
N ALA A 31 45.29 24.06 -8.29
CA ALA A 31 44.23 24.40 -7.37
C ALA A 31 43.13 23.35 -7.55
N GLY A 32 43.02 22.46 -6.57
CA GLY A 32 41.89 21.56 -6.46
C GLY A 32 40.60 22.37 -6.41
N ALA A 33 39.70 22.10 -7.34
CA ALA A 33 38.31 22.49 -7.23
C ALA A 33 37.66 21.56 -6.19
N GLY A 34 37.81 21.92 -4.92
CA GLY A 34 37.02 21.41 -3.82
C GLY A 34 36.24 22.57 -3.24
N ALA A 35 34.94 22.62 -3.51
CA ALA A 35 33.91 23.24 -2.68
C ALA A 35 32.53 22.89 -3.27
N ASP A 36 32.01 21.78 -2.75
CA ASP A 36 30.64 21.29 -2.71
C ASP A 36 29.52 22.20 -3.25
N ALA A 37 28.88 21.75 -4.32
CA ALA A 37 27.43 21.88 -4.40
C ALA A 37 26.86 20.92 -3.34
N ALA A 38 26.42 21.45 -2.19
CA ALA A 38 25.73 20.68 -1.17
C ALA A 38 24.62 19.85 -1.85
N ALA A 39 24.80 18.53 -1.92
CA ALA A 39 23.77 17.63 -2.39
C ALA A 39 22.53 17.89 -1.53
N ALA A 40 21.39 18.21 -2.16
CA ALA A 40 20.15 18.41 -1.43
C ALA A 40 19.92 17.20 -0.52
N GLU A 41 19.64 17.45 0.75
CA GLU A 41 19.43 16.41 1.74
C GLU A 41 18.32 15.45 1.28
N SER A 42 18.56 14.14 1.40
CA SER A 42 17.58 13.14 0.99
C SER A 42 16.28 13.28 1.78
N ILE A 43 15.15 12.93 1.16
CA ILE A 43 13.85 12.95 1.85
C ILE A 43 13.88 12.05 3.09
N ALA A 44 14.54 10.88 3.04
CA ALA A 44 14.67 9.99 4.19
C ALA A 44 15.32 10.69 5.40
N ALA A 45 16.41 11.44 5.18
CA ALA A 45 17.07 12.18 6.25
C ALA A 45 16.20 13.32 6.79
N ARG A 46 15.49 14.04 5.91
CA ARG A 46 14.53 15.09 6.32
C ARG A 46 13.36 14.51 7.14
N ILE A 47 12.87 13.32 6.80
CA ILE A 47 11.85 12.61 7.59
C ILE A 47 12.39 12.30 8.99
N ASP A 48 13.59 11.71 9.06
CA ASP A 48 14.21 11.35 10.34
C ASP A 48 14.46 12.58 11.21
N GLN A 49 14.88 13.71 10.64
CA GLN A 49 15.03 14.97 11.37
C GLN A 49 13.72 15.40 12.04
N LEU A 50 12.58 15.35 11.33
CA LEU A 50 11.28 15.75 11.86
C LEU A 50 10.79 14.83 12.97
N ILE A 51 10.98 13.51 12.81
CA ILE A 51 10.66 12.53 13.86
C ILE A 51 11.54 12.74 15.09
N ASN A 52 12.86 12.88 14.89
CA ASN A 52 13.83 13.05 15.97
C ASN A 52 13.59 14.36 16.74
N ALA A 53 13.25 15.44 16.04
CA ALA A 53 12.92 16.71 16.66
C ALA A 53 11.69 16.60 17.58
N LYS A 54 10.65 15.90 17.14
CA LYS A 54 9.44 15.68 17.95
C LYS A 54 9.72 14.81 19.17
N ALA A 55 10.43 13.70 19.00
CA ALA A 55 10.81 12.81 20.10
C ALA A 55 11.68 13.54 21.14
N ALA A 56 12.65 14.35 20.68
CA ALA A 56 13.49 15.16 21.55
C ALA A 56 12.69 16.22 22.33
N ALA A 57 11.75 16.91 21.67
CA ALA A 57 10.86 17.86 22.33
C ALA A 57 9.97 17.18 23.38
N ALA A 58 9.52 15.95 23.12
CA ALA A 58 8.77 15.11 24.06
C ALA A 58 9.64 14.42 25.12
N LYS A 59 10.98 14.60 25.07
CA LYS A 59 11.97 13.94 25.93
C LYS A 59 11.83 12.41 25.95
N GLN A 60 11.51 11.83 24.80
CA GLN A 60 11.39 10.39 24.63
C GLN A 60 12.65 9.81 23.97
N PRO A 61 13.12 8.63 24.40
CA PRO A 61 14.24 7.97 23.75
C PRO A 61 13.83 7.44 22.37
N LEU A 62 14.81 7.35 21.47
CA LEU A 62 14.66 6.67 20.20
C LEU A 62 15.25 5.26 20.33
N ALA A 63 14.52 4.26 19.86
CA ALA A 63 15.05 2.91 19.77
C ALA A 63 16.25 2.86 18.82
N PRO A 64 17.25 2.01 19.11
CA PRO A 64 18.36 1.78 18.20
C PRO A 64 17.86 1.16 16.88
N PRO A 65 18.70 1.13 15.84
CA PRO A 65 18.40 0.35 14.65
C PRO A 65 18.12 -1.12 15.01
N ALA A 66 17.13 -1.71 14.35
CA ALA A 66 16.85 -3.13 14.35
C ALA A 66 18.10 -3.93 13.98
N ASP A 67 18.20 -5.15 14.48
CA ASP A 67 19.24 -6.07 13.99
C ASP A 67 18.93 -6.55 12.55
N ASP A 68 19.83 -7.33 11.98
CA ASP A 68 19.67 -7.81 10.59
C ASP A 68 18.52 -8.78 10.41
N ALA A 69 18.19 -9.58 11.41
CA ALA A 69 17.10 -10.55 11.33
C ALA A 69 15.74 -9.85 11.38
N GLU A 70 15.59 -8.91 12.33
CA GLU A 70 14.42 -8.05 12.47
C GLU A 70 14.22 -7.22 11.20
N PHE A 71 15.26 -6.51 10.72
CA PHE A 71 15.18 -5.72 9.49
C PHE A 71 14.80 -6.57 8.26
N LEU A 72 15.46 -7.72 8.07
CA LEU A 72 15.22 -8.59 6.92
C LEU A 72 13.78 -9.13 6.93
N ARG A 73 13.29 -9.58 8.09
CA ARG A 73 11.93 -10.09 8.24
C ARG A 73 10.93 -8.98 7.89
N ARG A 74 11.12 -7.78 8.43
CA ARG A 74 10.24 -6.64 8.22
C ARG A 74 10.13 -6.24 6.76
N VAL A 75 11.27 -6.02 6.12
CA VAL A 75 11.30 -5.61 4.70
C VAL A 75 10.78 -6.72 3.79
N SER A 76 11.02 -7.99 4.10
CA SER A 76 10.48 -9.12 3.31
C SER A 76 8.95 -9.20 3.41
N LEU A 77 8.39 -9.00 4.60
CA LEU A 77 6.94 -9.01 4.80
C LEU A 77 6.26 -7.83 4.11
N ASP A 78 6.85 -6.64 4.20
CA ASP A 78 6.31 -5.42 3.59
C ASP A 78 6.40 -5.44 2.06
N PHE A 79 7.52 -5.92 1.50
CA PHE A 79 7.80 -5.84 0.07
C PHE A 79 7.40 -7.11 -0.67
N SER A 80 7.52 -8.28 -0.05
CA SER A 80 7.24 -9.57 -0.70
C SER A 80 5.99 -10.28 -0.16
N GLY A 81 5.42 -9.81 0.95
CA GLY A 81 4.22 -10.40 1.54
C GLY A 81 4.46 -11.78 2.16
N THR A 82 5.70 -12.14 2.45
CA THR A 82 6.12 -13.41 3.05
C THR A 82 7.45 -13.26 3.78
N ILE A 83 7.76 -14.18 4.69
CA ILE A 83 9.05 -14.25 5.38
C ILE A 83 10.18 -14.68 4.42
N PRO A 84 11.45 -14.31 4.67
CA PRO A 84 12.59 -14.81 3.93
C PRO A 84 12.81 -16.31 4.20
N SER A 85 13.50 -17.00 3.31
CA SER A 85 13.98 -18.36 3.55
C SER A 85 15.11 -18.39 4.59
N ALA A 86 15.37 -19.59 5.12
CA ALA A 86 16.49 -19.79 6.04
C ALA A 86 17.85 -19.46 5.38
N GLU A 87 18.01 -19.77 4.10
CA GLU A 87 19.24 -19.47 3.35
C GLU A 87 19.43 -17.95 3.16
N GLU A 88 18.38 -17.25 2.72
CA GLU A 88 18.41 -15.79 2.56
C GLU A 88 18.74 -15.09 3.89
N THR A 89 18.14 -15.57 4.99
CA THR A 89 18.41 -15.06 6.34
C THR A 89 19.88 -15.20 6.72
N ARG A 90 20.45 -16.40 6.53
CA ARG A 90 21.87 -16.63 6.84
C ARG A 90 22.79 -15.79 5.97
N LYS A 91 22.51 -15.71 4.66
CA LYS A 91 23.30 -14.95 3.70
C LYS A 91 23.31 -13.46 4.03
N PHE A 92 22.16 -12.88 4.34
CA PHE A 92 22.04 -11.47 4.69
C PHE A 92 22.75 -11.10 6.00
N ARG A 93 22.68 -11.98 7.01
CA ARG A 93 23.40 -11.80 8.28
C ARG A 93 24.91 -11.96 8.13
N ALA A 94 25.35 -12.83 7.22
CA ALA A 94 26.78 -13.01 6.94
C ALA A 94 27.38 -11.82 6.17
N ASP A 95 26.59 -11.14 5.33
CA ASP A 95 27.03 -9.95 4.59
C ASP A 95 27.38 -8.79 5.54
N GLN A 96 28.61 -8.29 5.47
CA GLN A 96 29.10 -7.17 6.28
C GLN A 96 29.15 -5.85 5.49
N SER A 97 28.61 -5.82 4.27
CA SER A 97 28.61 -4.62 3.44
C SER A 97 27.79 -3.51 4.11
N PRO A 98 28.31 -2.27 4.22
CA PRO A 98 27.62 -1.17 4.90
C PRO A 98 26.33 -0.74 4.18
N ASP A 99 26.19 -1.06 2.90
CA ASP A 99 25.05 -0.73 2.05
C ASP A 99 24.10 -1.92 1.82
N LYS A 100 24.26 -3.05 2.52
CA LYS A 100 23.46 -4.27 2.31
C LYS A 100 21.96 -4.05 2.44
N ARG A 101 21.52 -3.18 3.36
CA ARG A 101 20.09 -2.85 3.56
C ARG A 101 19.51 -2.11 2.37
N ALA A 102 20.22 -1.10 1.88
CA ALA A 102 19.83 -0.36 0.69
C ALA A 102 19.78 -1.27 -0.54
N LYS A 103 20.80 -2.11 -0.74
CA LYS A 103 20.83 -3.11 -1.82
C LYS A 103 19.65 -4.08 -1.76
N LEU A 104 19.31 -4.57 -0.57
CA LEU A 104 18.17 -5.47 -0.38
C LEU A 104 16.84 -4.77 -0.72
N ILE A 105 16.66 -3.51 -0.28
CA ILE A 105 15.46 -2.72 -0.62
C ILE A 105 15.32 -2.59 -2.15
N GLU A 106 16.40 -2.25 -2.86
CA GLU A 106 16.37 -2.18 -4.34
C GLU A 106 15.99 -3.52 -4.97
N GLN A 107 16.59 -4.61 -4.48
CA GLN A 107 16.32 -5.96 -4.97
C GLN A 107 14.85 -6.35 -4.78
N LEU A 108 14.30 -6.09 -3.60
CA LEU A 108 12.92 -6.43 -3.26
C LEU A 108 11.93 -5.58 -4.05
N ILE A 109 12.17 -4.28 -4.19
CA ILE A 109 11.33 -3.39 -5.02
C ILE A 109 11.33 -3.83 -6.48
N ALA A 110 12.49 -4.19 -7.02
CA ALA A 110 12.61 -4.62 -8.42
C ALA A 110 11.96 -6.00 -8.67
N ALA A 111 11.77 -6.81 -7.63
CA ALA A 111 11.20 -8.14 -7.76
C ALA A 111 9.72 -8.10 -8.22
N PRO A 112 9.27 -9.05 -9.05
CA PRO A 112 7.86 -9.16 -9.45
C PRO A 112 6.90 -9.23 -8.27
N ARG A 113 7.37 -9.83 -7.16
CA ARG A 113 6.58 -10.02 -5.94
C ARG A 113 6.16 -8.70 -5.28
N PHE A 114 6.94 -7.63 -5.44
CA PHE A 114 6.58 -6.31 -4.94
C PHE A 114 5.27 -5.81 -5.53
N ALA A 115 5.10 -5.94 -6.85
CA ALA A 115 3.87 -5.52 -7.51
C ALA A 115 2.65 -6.33 -7.04
N GLU A 116 2.82 -7.63 -6.79
CA GLU A 116 1.76 -8.50 -6.29
C GLU A 116 1.38 -8.15 -4.85
N GLN A 117 2.37 -7.89 -3.99
CA GLN A 117 2.13 -7.49 -2.60
C GLN A 117 1.45 -6.12 -2.52
N MET A 118 1.85 -5.16 -3.36
CA MET A 118 1.16 -3.86 -3.45
C MET A 118 -0.26 -3.99 -3.97
N ALA A 119 -0.48 -4.82 -5.00
CA ALA A 119 -1.82 -5.09 -5.53
C ALA A 119 -2.74 -5.74 -4.47
N GLU A 120 -2.20 -6.66 -3.66
CA GLU A 120 -2.93 -7.25 -2.53
C GLU A 120 -3.28 -6.19 -1.47
N ALA A 121 -2.28 -5.42 -1.01
CA ALA A 121 -2.47 -4.41 0.02
C ALA A 121 -3.52 -3.37 -0.41
N PHE A 122 -3.46 -2.89 -1.65
CA PHE A 122 -4.44 -1.94 -2.17
C PHE A 122 -5.80 -2.57 -2.46
N HIS A 123 -5.88 -3.86 -2.81
CA HIS A 123 -7.18 -4.55 -2.87
C HIS A 123 -7.82 -4.58 -1.47
N ILE A 124 -7.09 -4.99 -0.44
CA ILE A 124 -7.61 -5.06 0.93
C ILE A 124 -8.05 -3.66 1.39
N GLN A 125 -7.23 -2.64 1.19
CA GLN A 125 -7.53 -1.27 1.60
C GLN A 125 -8.70 -0.65 0.83
N LEU A 126 -8.75 -0.79 -0.50
CA LEU A 126 -9.79 -0.15 -1.32
C LEU A 126 -11.09 -0.91 -1.33
N MET A 127 -11.06 -2.24 -1.22
CA MET A 127 -12.27 -3.04 -1.21
C MET A 127 -12.78 -3.31 0.21
N GLU A 128 -11.95 -3.15 1.25
CA GLU A 128 -12.32 -3.49 2.64
C GLU A 128 -12.97 -4.89 2.72
N ARG A 129 -12.36 -5.86 1.99
CA ARG A 129 -12.86 -7.24 1.80
C ARG A 129 -14.28 -7.35 1.18
N ASN A 130 -14.78 -6.28 0.55
CA ASN A 130 -16.08 -6.25 -0.11
C ASN A 130 -16.06 -6.88 -1.51
N GLY A 131 -15.89 -8.19 -1.57
CA GLY A 131 -15.91 -8.97 -2.82
C GLY A 131 -14.57 -9.06 -3.53
N ASP A 132 -14.49 -9.97 -4.50
CA ASP A 132 -13.29 -10.23 -5.29
C ASP A 132 -13.64 -10.36 -6.78
N ASN A 133 -12.75 -9.88 -7.65
CA ASN A 133 -12.96 -9.87 -9.10
C ASN A 133 -11.63 -10.02 -9.84
N ALA A 134 -11.56 -10.98 -10.77
CA ALA A 134 -10.32 -11.31 -11.48
C ALA A 134 -9.79 -10.15 -12.34
N GLU A 135 -10.66 -9.32 -12.93
CA GLU A 135 -10.22 -8.17 -13.73
C GLU A 135 -9.71 -7.02 -12.85
N TRP A 136 -10.33 -6.80 -11.68
CA TRP A 136 -9.83 -5.89 -10.65
C TRP A 136 -8.43 -6.31 -10.17
N ARG A 137 -8.27 -7.59 -9.81
CA ARG A 137 -6.98 -8.15 -9.39
C ARG A 137 -5.91 -7.97 -10.45
N ARG A 138 -6.24 -8.30 -11.71
CA ARG A 138 -5.33 -8.10 -12.86
C ARG A 138 -4.97 -6.62 -13.04
N TYR A 139 -5.96 -5.73 -13.01
CA TYR A 139 -5.77 -4.29 -13.15
C TYR A 139 -4.78 -3.73 -12.10
N LEU A 140 -4.95 -4.09 -10.82
CA LEU A 140 -4.04 -3.66 -9.76
C LEU A 140 -2.63 -4.21 -9.99
N THR A 141 -2.49 -5.52 -10.20
CA THR A 141 -1.18 -6.16 -10.42
C THR A 141 -0.44 -5.56 -11.61
N ASP A 142 -1.12 -5.36 -12.74
CA ASP A 142 -0.52 -4.78 -13.93
C ASP A 142 -0.15 -3.30 -13.72
N SER A 143 -0.97 -2.55 -12.97
CA SER A 143 -0.68 -1.15 -12.63
C SER A 143 0.57 -1.03 -11.75
N PHE A 144 0.69 -1.83 -10.68
CA PHE A 144 1.89 -1.81 -9.83
C PHE A 144 3.13 -2.34 -10.53
N ARG A 145 2.99 -3.36 -11.40
CA ARG A 145 4.09 -3.89 -12.21
C ARG A 145 4.64 -2.83 -13.17
N ALA A 146 3.75 -2.03 -13.78
CA ALA A 146 4.11 -0.93 -14.66
C ALA A 146 4.55 0.34 -13.91
N ASN A 147 4.56 0.34 -12.57
CA ASN A 147 4.76 1.52 -11.74
C ASN A 147 3.83 2.69 -12.13
N LYS A 148 2.55 2.38 -12.38
CA LYS A 148 1.56 3.38 -12.77
C LYS A 148 1.39 4.40 -11.64
N PRO A 149 1.44 5.71 -11.93
CA PRO A 149 1.15 6.77 -10.97
C PRO A 149 -0.19 6.59 -10.26
N TRP A 150 -0.24 6.86 -8.95
CA TRP A 150 -1.46 6.67 -8.17
C TRP A 150 -2.60 7.62 -8.59
N ASP A 151 -2.28 8.86 -8.99
CA ASP A 151 -3.27 9.79 -9.52
C ASP A 151 -3.95 9.26 -10.79
N GLN A 152 -3.18 8.61 -11.67
CA GLN A 152 -3.73 7.93 -12.83
C GLN A 152 -4.63 6.76 -12.41
N MET A 153 -4.20 5.94 -11.45
CA MET A 153 -5.02 4.84 -10.94
C MET A 153 -6.33 5.34 -10.32
N ALA A 154 -6.29 6.43 -9.54
CA ALA A 154 -7.46 7.03 -8.92
C ALA A 154 -8.45 7.56 -9.98
N ARG A 155 -7.96 8.20 -11.06
CA ARG A 155 -8.81 8.62 -12.19
C ARG A 155 -9.50 7.44 -12.87
N GLU A 156 -8.75 6.36 -13.10
CA GLU A 156 -9.28 5.14 -13.73
C GLU A 156 -10.27 4.40 -12.83
N ILE A 157 -10.11 4.46 -11.50
CA ILE A 157 -11.02 3.84 -10.54
C ILE A 157 -12.31 4.65 -10.37
N LEU A 158 -12.20 5.98 -10.28
CA LEU A 158 -13.32 6.88 -10.01
C LEU A 158 -14.07 7.33 -11.28
N GLY A 159 -13.43 7.24 -12.45
CA GLY A 159 -14.00 7.52 -13.77
C GLY A 159 -13.68 6.39 -14.77
N PRO A 160 -14.17 5.16 -14.53
CA PRO A 160 -13.75 3.97 -15.27
C PRO A 160 -14.14 3.97 -16.75
N ASP A 161 -13.23 3.46 -17.58
CA ASP A 161 -13.49 3.14 -18.98
C ASP A 161 -13.79 1.64 -19.14
N PHE A 162 -15.09 1.30 -19.23
CA PHE A 162 -15.54 -0.08 -19.37
C PHE A 162 -15.33 -0.66 -20.78
N LYS A 163 -15.03 0.17 -21.80
CA LYS A 163 -14.76 -0.29 -23.17
C LYS A 163 -13.33 -0.77 -23.33
N ASN A 164 -12.41 -0.21 -22.57
CA ASN A 164 -11.02 -0.62 -22.57
C ASN A 164 -10.81 -1.88 -21.72
N GLU A 165 -10.58 -3.03 -22.35
CA GLU A 165 -10.41 -4.32 -21.68
C GLU A 165 -9.28 -4.34 -20.63
N LYS A 166 -8.24 -3.51 -20.80
CA LYS A 166 -7.14 -3.40 -19.83
C LYS A 166 -7.51 -2.57 -18.59
N LEU A 167 -8.45 -1.63 -18.73
CA LEU A 167 -8.84 -0.70 -17.66
C LEU A 167 -10.19 -1.02 -17.01
N ARG A 168 -11.04 -1.80 -17.69
CA ARG A 168 -12.40 -2.15 -17.24
C ARG A 168 -12.44 -2.66 -15.80
N GLY A 169 -11.44 -3.42 -15.39
CA GLY A 169 -11.32 -3.93 -14.01
C GLY A 169 -11.33 -2.83 -12.94
N ALA A 170 -10.80 -1.63 -13.23
CA ALA A 170 -10.78 -0.50 -12.30
C ALA A 170 -12.19 -0.08 -11.84
N GLY A 171 -13.19 -0.25 -12.71
CA GLY A 171 -14.58 0.09 -12.39
C GLY A 171 -15.23 -0.79 -11.32
N TYR A 172 -14.60 -1.92 -10.95
CA TYR A 172 -15.14 -2.83 -9.93
C TYR A 172 -15.36 -2.13 -8.58
N PHE A 173 -14.49 -1.18 -8.22
CA PHE A 173 -14.61 -0.39 -7.00
C PHE A 173 -15.99 0.28 -6.88
N ILE A 174 -16.46 0.93 -7.96
CA ILE A 174 -17.74 1.63 -8.00
C ILE A 174 -18.88 0.61 -8.17
N THR A 175 -18.80 -0.28 -9.16
CA THR A 175 -19.92 -1.16 -9.51
C THR A 175 -20.31 -2.04 -8.32
N ARG A 176 -19.34 -2.58 -7.59
CA ARG A 176 -19.59 -3.41 -6.41
C ARG A 176 -20.23 -2.63 -5.26
N ARG A 177 -19.96 -1.33 -5.14
CA ARG A 177 -20.58 -0.46 -4.12
C ARG A 177 -21.98 0.00 -4.49
N LEU A 178 -22.32 -0.01 -5.77
CA LEU A 178 -23.66 0.30 -6.26
C LEU A 178 -24.61 -0.90 -6.27
N GLU A 179 -24.10 -2.12 -6.04
CA GLU A 179 -24.94 -3.30 -5.90
C GLU A 179 -25.90 -3.16 -4.70
N LYS A 180 -27.04 -3.86 -4.80
CA LYS A 180 -28.12 -3.82 -3.83
C LYS A 180 -27.65 -4.15 -2.40
N VAL A 181 -28.05 -3.31 -1.43
CA VAL A 181 -27.81 -3.54 0.00
C VAL A 181 -29.15 -3.50 0.75
N GLY A 182 -29.57 -4.64 1.27
CA GLY A 182 -30.86 -4.77 1.96
C GLY A 182 -32.03 -4.36 1.05
N GLN A 183 -32.77 -3.32 1.45
CA GLN A 183 -33.89 -2.78 0.68
C GLN A 183 -33.49 -1.65 -0.30
N GLN A 184 -32.24 -1.19 -0.26
CA GLN A 184 -31.74 -0.16 -1.17
C GLN A 184 -31.21 -0.82 -2.45
N ASP A 185 -31.89 -0.58 -3.57
CA ASP A 185 -31.50 -1.17 -4.87
C ASP A 185 -30.16 -0.62 -5.39
N THR A 186 -29.74 0.57 -4.96
CA THR A 186 -28.45 1.16 -5.31
C THR A 186 -27.94 2.10 -4.21
N ASP A 187 -26.72 1.89 -3.72
CA ASP A 187 -26.12 2.63 -2.60
C ASP A 187 -25.19 3.77 -3.05
N TYR A 188 -25.76 4.79 -3.70
CA TYR A 188 -25.02 6.02 -4.07
C TYR A 188 -24.39 6.73 -2.85
N PRO A 189 -25.05 6.85 -1.68
CA PRO A 189 -24.43 7.43 -0.50
C PRO A 189 -23.20 6.65 -0.03
N GLY A 190 -23.25 5.31 -0.07
CA GLY A 190 -22.13 4.45 0.30
C GLY A 190 -20.88 4.68 -0.55
N VAL A 191 -21.00 4.68 -1.88
CA VAL A 191 -19.85 4.99 -2.76
C VAL A 191 -19.35 6.42 -2.58
N THR A 192 -20.24 7.37 -2.30
CA THR A 192 -19.89 8.77 -2.02
C THR A 192 -19.02 8.88 -0.77
N ARG A 193 -19.43 8.24 0.32
CA ARG A 193 -18.67 8.20 1.58
C ARG A 193 -17.31 7.52 1.37
N ASP A 194 -17.29 6.38 0.69
CA ASP A 194 -16.04 5.62 0.51
C ASP A 194 -15.06 6.35 -0.43
N ALA A 195 -15.54 7.07 -1.44
CA ALA A 195 -14.69 7.92 -2.27
C ALA A 195 -14.04 9.05 -1.44
N GLY A 196 -14.81 9.70 -0.54
CA GLY A 196 -14.30 10.69 0.40
C GLY A 196 -13.24 10.12 1.35
N ARG A 197 -13.56 9.00 2.02
CA ARG A 197 -12.69 8.35 3.00
C ARG A 197 -11.40 7.84 2.38
N LEU A 198 -11.49 7.09 1.27
CA LEU A 198 -10.37 6.33 0.71
C LEU A 198 -9.45 7.19 -0.15
N PHE A 199 -9.96 8.21 -0.85
CA PHE A 199 -9.16 9.04 -1.75
C PHE A 199 -8.81 10.41 -1.17
N MET A 200 -9.56 10.93 -0.21
CA MET A 200 -9.33 12.27 0.35
C MET A 200 -9.20 12.32 1.88
N GLY A 201 -9.34 11.17 2.55
CA GLY A 201 -9.14 11.08 4.00
C GLY A 201 -10.21 11.80 4.82
N VAL A 202 -11.41 11.97 4.26
CA VAL A 202 -12.52 12.68 4.93
C VAL A 202 -13.76 11.80 5.04
N ASP A 203 -14.25 11.59 6.26
CA ASP A 203 -15.53 10.95 6.51
C ASP A 203 -16.68 11.97 6.48
N LEU A 204 -17.41 11.97 5.37
CA LEU A 204 -18.53 12.86 5.12
C LEU A 204 -19.89 12.22 5.43
N GLN A 205 -19.94 11.09 6.18
CA GLN A 205 -21.20 10.39 6.43
C GLN A 205 -22.28 11.30 7.05
N CYS A 206 -21.95 12.09 8.07
CA CYS A 206 -22.91 13.05 8.65
C CYS A 206 -23.35 14.12 7.63
N CYS A 207 -22.47 14.47 6.70
CA CYS A 207 -22.67 15.47 5.66
C CYS A 207 -23.73 15.09 4.61
N GLN A 208 -24.23 13.86 4.62
CA GLN A 208 -25.36 13.46 3.79
C GLN A 208 -26.62 14.29 4.09
N CYS A 209 -26.96 14.43 5.37
CA CYS A 209 -28.24 15.01 5.79
C CYS A 209 -28.10 16.42 6.38
N HIS A 210 -26.94 16.76 6.95
CA HIS A 210 -26.67 18.05 7.57
C HIS A 210 -25.16 18.33 7.58
N LYS A 211 -24.71 19.57 7.77
CA LYS A 211 -23.27 19.83 8.01
C LYS A 211 -22.74 18.97 9.18
N HIS A 212 -21.47 18.59 9.21
CA HIS A 212 -20.94 17.82 10.33
C HIS A 212 -21.13 18.59 11.66
N LEU A 213 -21.49 17.88 12.73
CA LEU A 213 -21.92 18.50 13.99
C LEU A 213 -20.74 19.08 14.79
N THR A 214 -19.60 18.40 14.73
CA THR A 214 -18.42 18.71 15.55
C THR A 214 -17.19 19.11 14.74
N VAL A 215 -17.20 18.91 13.41
CA VAL A 215 -16.05 19.15 12.53
C VAL A 215 -16.44 20.27 11.58
N LYS A 216 -15.87 21.45 11.77
CA LYS A 216 -16.32 22.66 11.06
C LYS A 216 -16.00 22.62 9.56
N ASP A 217 -14.97 21.86 9.19
CA ASP A 217 -14.47 21.78 7.83
C ASP A 217 -15.41 20.99 6.90
N TYR A 218 -16.19 20.06 7.47
CA TYR A 218 -17.02 19.13 6.71
C TYR A 218 -18.43 19.69 6.49
N LYS A 219 -18.73 20.04 5.24
CA LYS A 219 -20.00 20.69 4.88
C LYS A 219 -20.90 19.75 4.08
N GLN A 220 -22.21 19.94 4.24
CA GLN A 220 -23.21 19.20 3.46
C GLN A 220 -23.04 19.38 1.94
N VAL A 221 -22.58 20.56 1.50
CA VAL A 221 -22.32 20.84 0.07
C VAL A 221 -21.19 19.97 -0.48
N ASP A 222 -20.21 19.60 0.33
CA ASP A 222 -19.07 18.79 -0.10
C ASP A 222 -19.48 17.32 -0.32
N PHE A 223 -20.33 16.77 0.57
CA PHE A 223 -20.92 15.45 0.34
C PHE A 223 -21.78 15.44 -0.93
N ASN A 224 -22.70 16.41 -1.06
CA ASN A 224 -23.61 16.45 -2.20
C ASN A 224 -22.88 16.71 -3.53
N GLY A 225 -21.74 17.39 -3.47
CA GLY A 225 -20.84 17.59 -4.59
C GLY A 225 -20.19 16.32 -5.13
N LEU A 226 -19.85 15.39 -4.24
CA LEU A 226 -19.41 14.05 -4.66
C LEU A 226 -20.61 13.21 -5.13
N PHE A 227 -21.69 13.25 -4.35
CA PHE A 227 -22.89 12.46 -4.56
C PHE A 227 -23.53 12.67 -5.93
N VAL A 228 -23.61 13.92 -6.41
CA VAL A 228 -24.27 14.23 -7.69
C VAL A 228 -23.60 13.52 -8.87
N ALA A 229 -22.29 13.30 -8.85
CA ALA A 229 -21.61 12.56 -9.89
C ALA A 229 -21.99 11.07 -9.89
N PHE A 230 -22.02 10.45 -8.72
CA PHE A 230 -22.38 9.03 -8.57
C PHE A 230 -23.87 8.80 -8.84
N GLN A 231 -24.76 9.64 -8.30
CA GLN A 231 -26.21 9.52 -8.49
C GLN A 231 -26.63 9.71 -9.97
N ASN A 232 -25.83 10.42 -10.76
CA ASN A 232 -26.06 10.57 -12.20
C ASN A 232 -25.71 9.30 -13.01
N THR A 233 -25.33 8.22 -12.35
CA THR A 233 -25.02 6.93 -12.99
C THR A 233 -26.16 5.93 -12.83
N LYS A 234 -26.18 4.90 -13.66
CA LYS A 234 -27.02 3.71 -13.52
C LYS A 234 -26.15 2.47 -13.68
N LEU A 235 -26.22 1.58 -12.69
CA LEU A 235 -25.57 0.28 -12.76
C LEU A 235 -26.27 -0.58 -13.82
N GLN A 236 -25.50 -1.13 -14.73
CA GLN A 236 -25.94 -2.02 -15.78
C GLN A 236 -25.30 -3.40 -15.58
N ALA A 237 -26.09 -4.46 -15.78
CA ALA A 237 -25.57 -5.82 -15.78
C ALA A 237 -24.60 -6.04 -16.96
N ALA A 238 -23.76 -7.07 -16.84
CA ALA A 238 -22.95 -7.53 -17.97
C ALA A 238 -23.87 -7.92 -19.15
N GLY A 239 -23.50 -7.53 -20.36
CA GLY A 239 -24.31 -7.77 -21.56
C GLY A 239 -23.88 -6.92 -22.75
N GLY A 240 -24.16 -7.42 -23.96
CA GLY A 240 -23.76 -6.77 -25.21
C GLY A 240 -22.24 -6.64 -25.32
N GLU A 241 -21.74 -5.41 -25.43
CA GLU A 241 -20.31 -5.09 -25.56
C GLU A 241 -19.53 -5.21 -24.23
N TYR A 242 -20.20 -5.24 -23.08
CA TYR A 242 -19.57 -5.21 -21.76
C TYR A 242 -19.57 -6.58 -21.08
N LYS A 243 -18.38 -7.11 -20.80
CA LYS A 243 -18.19 -8.43 -20.16
C LYS A 243 -18.43 -8.41 -18.63
N THR A 244 -18.50 -7.23 -18.02
CA THR A 244 -18.72 -7.03 -16.58
C THR A 244 -19.88 -6.07 -16.37
N ALA A 245 -20.34 -5.95 -15.12
CA ALA A 245 -21.18 -4.81 -14.75
C ALA A 245 -20.47 -3.49 -15.12
N TRP A 246 -21.26 -2.50 -15.54
CA TRP A 246 -20.75 -1.23 -16.05
C TRP A 246 -21.70 -0.09 -15.68
N LEU A 247 -21.27 1.16 -15.88
CA LEU A 247 -22.03 2.35 -15.51
C LEU A 247 -22.47 3.11 -16.75
N GLN A 248 -23.75 3.46 -16.78
CA GLN A 248 -24.31 4.37 -17.74
C GLN A 248 -24.54 5.74 -17.10
N GLU A 249 -24.01 6.81 -17.69
CA GLU A 249 -24.24 8.18 -17.20
C GLU A 249 -25.44 8.87 -17.88
N GLY A 250 -26.16 9.70 -17.13
CA GLY A 250 -27.18 10.62 -17.63
C GLY A 250 -26.61 12.00 -17.97
N LEU A 251 -27.46 12.88 -18.52
CA LEU A 251 -27.12 14.29 -18.66
C LEU A 251 -27.16 14.99 -17.31
N LEU A 252 -26.09 15.72 -16.98
CA LEU A 252 -26.06 16.62 -15.83
C LEU A 252 -25.89 18.06 -16.30
N THR A 253 -27.00 18.80 -16.33
CA THR A 253 -27.05 20.20 -16.80
C THR A 253 -27.56 21.17 -15.73
N ASN A 254 -28.09 20.63 -14.63
CA ASN A 254 -28.60 21.41 -13.50
C ASN A 254 -27.87 21.00 -12.22
N LYS A 255 -27.80 21.92 -11.26
CA LYS A 255 -27.28 21.64 -9.93
C LYS A 255 -28.21 20.68 -9.18
N TYR A 256 -27.61 19.85 -8.33
CA TYR A 256 -28.34 19.03 -7.38
C TYR A 256 -28.78 19.87 -6.19
N GLU A 257 -30.09 19.93 -5.94
CA GLU A 257 -30.68 20.63 -4.80
C GLU A 257 -30.77 19.70 -3.58
N PHE A 258 -30.45 20.23 -2.40
CA PHE A 258 -30.53 19.51 -1.14
C PHE A 258 -31.07 20.41 -0.02
N ILE A 259 -31.56 19.78 1.04
CA ILE A 259 -32.01 20.46 2.26
C ILE A 259 -31.36 19.84 3.50
N SER A 260 -30.96 20.69 4.43
CA SER A 260 -30.48 20.23 5.73
C SER A 260 -31.65 19.72 6.58
N VAL A 261 -31.56 18.48 7.06
CA VAL A 261 -32.61 17.91 7.93
C VAL A 261 -32.65 18.55 9.32
N LEU A 262 -31.56 19.19 9.75
CA LEU A 262 -31.47 19.82 11.08
C LEU A 262 -31.81 21.30 11.09
N SER A 263 -31.52 22.01 9.99
CA SER A 263 -31.71 23.48 9.91
C SER A 263 -32.73 23.92 8.87
N SER A 264 -33.24 22.99 8.05
CA SER A 264 -34.08 23.27 6.88
C SER A 264 -33.46 24.22 5.85
N ALA A 265 -32.16 24.52 5.97
CA ALA A 265 -31.41 25.32 5.01
C ALA A 265 -31.33 24.57 3.67
N LYS A 266 -31.69 25.26 2.59
CA LYS A 266 -31.60 24.75 1.21
C LYS A 266 -30.21 25.06 0.64
N GLY A 267 -29.71 24.17 -0.21
CA GLY A 267 -28.48 24.36 -0.97
C GLY A 267 -28.57 23.72 -2.34
N ALA A 268 -27.64 24.09 -3.22
CA ALA A 268 -27.50 23.46 -4.53
C ALA A 268 -26.02 23.35 -4.91
N THR A 269 -25.64 22.27 -5.59
CA THR A 269 -24.26 22.07 -6.04
C THR A 269 -24.18 21.26 -7.33
N GLY A 270 -23.23 21.60 -8.18
CA GLY A 270 -22.69 20.69 -9.20
C GLY A 270 -21.65 19.73 -8.61
N PRO A 271 -20.98 18.92 -9.44
CA PRO A 271 -19.87 18.09 -9.00
C PRO A 271 -18.78 18.95 -8.36
N ARG A 272 -18.26 18.54 -7.21
CA ARG A 272 -17.13 19.22 -6.54
C ARG A 272 -16.43 18.27 -5.60
N VAL A 273 -15.14 18.51 -5.39
CA VAL A 273 -14.39 17.87 -4.30
C VAL A 273 -14.56 18.66 -3.00
N PRO A 274 -14.44 18.02 -1.83
CA PRO A 274 -14.43 18.72 -0.55
C PRO A 274 -13.36 19.80 -0.51
N LEU A 275 -13.72 20.98 0.00
CA LEU A 275 -12.86 22.18 0.02
C LEU A 275 -12.45 22.71 -1.37
N GLY A 276 -12.90 22.08 -2.46
CA GLY A 276 -12.60 22.51 -3.83
C GLY A 276 -13.65 23.45 -4.40
N VAL A 277 -13.48 23.72 -5.70
CA VAL A 277 -14.41 24.49 -6.52
C VAL A 277 -15.42 23.58 -7.21
N GLU A 278 -16.53 24.17 -7.62
CA GLU A 278 -17.56 23.46 -8.40
C GLU A 278 -17.11 23.29 -9.85
N VAL A 279 -17.29 22.09 -10.40
CA VAL A 279 -17.07 21.79 -11.81
C VAL A 279 -18.17 22.48 -12.63
N PRO A 280 -17.81 23.27 -13.66
CA PRO A 280 -18.80 23.89 -14.55
C PRO A 280 -19.69 22.86 -15.23
N LEU A 281 -20.99 23.12 -15.26
CA LEU A 281 -21.98 22.31 -15.95
C LEU A 281 -22.23 22.82 -17.37
N PRO A 282 -22.50 21.92 -18.34
CA PRO A 282 -22.87 22.32 -19.70
C PRO A 282 -24.21 23.08 -19.72
N ASP A 283 -24.28 24.15 -20.53
CA ASP A 283 -25.47 24.95 -20.77
C ASP A 283 -26.29 24.31 -21.91
N PRO A 284 -27.49 23.75 -21.65
CA PRO A 284 -28.32 23.12 -22.68
C PRO A 284 -28.69 24.03 -23.85
N ALA A 285 -28.66 25.35 -23.65
CA ALA A 285 -28.99 26.32 -24.69
C ALA A 285 -27.80 26.65 -25.61
N LYS A 286 -26.56 26.33 -25.20
CA LYS A 286 -25.33 26.72 -25.92
C LYS A 286 -24.45 25.54 -26.29
N ASP A 287 -24.46 24.48 -25.50
CA ASP A 287 -23.52 23.37 -25.62
C ASP A 287 -24.13 22.14 -26.27
N GLU A 288 -23.31 21.42 -27.05
CA GLU A 288 -23.66 20.11 -27.56
C GLU A 288 -23.59 19.06 -26.44
N LEU A 289 -24.72 18.47 -26.10
CA LEU A 289 -24.85 17.62 -24.91
C LEU A 289 -24.52 16.14 -25.13
N TRP A 290 -24.53 15.66 -26.38
CA TRP A 290 -24.43 14.23 -26.69
C TRP A 290 -23.26 13.95 -27.62
N THR A 291 -22.46 12.95 -27.28
CA THR A 291 -21.53 12.32 -28.23
C THR A 291 -22.29 11.35 -29.13
N VAL A 292 -23.21 10.59 -28.53
CA VAL A 292 -24.17 9.71 -29.23
C VAL A 292 -25.55 9.97 -28.64
N PRO A 293 -26.52 10.49 -29.42
CA PRO A 293 -27.87 10.70 -28.93
C PRO A 293 -28.55 9.39 -28.53
N PRO A 294 -29.47 9.40 -27.54
CA PRO A 294 -30.26 8.22 -27.21
C PRO A 294 -31.17 7.82 -28.37
N ASP A 295 -31.28 6.52 -28.65
CA ASP A 295 -32.17 6.00 -29.69
C ASP A 295 -33.43 5.40 -29.06
N LYS A 296 -34.55 6.08 -29.27
CA LYS A 296 -35.86 5.65 -28.76
C LYS A 296 -36.37 4.35 -29.40
N LYS A 297 -35.96 4.03 -30.63
CA LYS A 297 -36.41 2.83 -31.36
C LYS A 297 -35.74 1.57 -30.82
N THR A 298 -34.42 1.63 -30.66
CA THR A 298 -33.64 0.51 -30.11
C THR A 298 -33.59 0.51 -28.58
N ARG A 299 -34.13 1.56 -27.93
CA ARG A 299 -33.98 1.84 -26.50
C ARG A 299 -32.50 1.93 -26.08
N ALA A 300 -31.60 2.20 -27.03
CA ALA A 300 -30.19 2.35 -26.74
C ALA A 300 -29.95 3.63 -25.94
N PRO A 301 -29.21 3.55 -24.83
CA PRO A 301 -28.87 4.72 -24.04
C PRO A 301 -27.98 5.67 -24.83
N GLY A 302 -28.21 6.98 -24.68
CA GLY A 302 -27.31 7.99 -25.23
C GLY A 302 -26.00 8.06 -24.42
N VAL A 303 -24.95 8.59 -25.04
CA VAL A 303 -23.65 8.84 -24.42
C VAL A 303 -23.46 10.36 -24.28
N PRO A 304 -23.57 10.91 -23.05
CA PRO A 304 -23.30 12.32 -22.78
C PRO A 304 -21.91 12.75 -23.25
N LYS A 305 -21.78 14.03 -23.65
CA LYS A 305 -20.47 14.65 -23.94
C LYS A 305 -19.73 15.02 -22.66
N PHE A 306 -20.46 15.50 -21.66
CA PHE A 306 -19.97 15.77 -20.31
C PHE A 306 -20.16 14.54 -19.41
N SER A 307 -19.09 14.10 -18.75
CA SER A 307 -19.09 12.99 -17.79
C SER A 307 -18.80 13.54 -16.39
N PRO A 308 -19.81 13.64 -15.51
CA PRO A 308 -19.60 14.05 -14.11
C PRO A 308 -18.61 13.16 -13.38
N LEU A 309 -18.60 11.84 -13.64
CA LEU A 309 -17.64 10.93 -13.02
C LEU A 309 -16.20 11.27 -13.43
N LYS A 310 -15.93 11.43 -14.73
CA LYS A 310 -14.57 11.74 -15.20
C LYS A 310 -14.11 13.12 -14.74
N ALA A 311 -15.00 14.11 -14.76
CA ALA A 311 -14.67 15.44 -14.27
C ALA A 311 -14.34 15.40 -12.77
N LEU A 312 -15.17 14.72 -11.96
CA LEU A 312 -14.90 14.58 -10.54
C LEU A 312 -13.62 13.78 -10.26
N ALA A 313 -13.38 12.69 -10.99
CA ALA A 313 -12.18 11.88 -10.85
C ALA A 313 -10.90 12.69 -11.17
N GLN A 314 -10.96 13.59 -12.14
CA GLN A 314 -9.87 14.51 -12.48
C GLN A 314 -9.57 15.50 -11.34
N GLU A 315 -10.61 16.08 -10.73
CA GLU A 315 -10.46 17.00 -9.59
C GLU A 315 -10.00 16.29 -8.31
N ILE A 316 -10.44 15.06 -8.07
CA ILE A 316 -9.98 14.26 -6.92
C ILE A 316 -8.49 13.98 -7.06
N ALA A 317 -8.05 13.48 -8.21
CA ALA A 317 -6.67 13.08 -8.45
C ALA A 317 -5.81 14.21 -9.03
N SER A 318 -6.16 15.47 -8.78
CA SER A 318 -5.40 16.63 -9.21
C SER A 318 -4.23 16.90 -8.25
N PRO A 319 -3.05 17.31 -8.76
CA PRO A 319 -1.93 17.73 -7.91
C PRO A 319 -2.24 19.00 -7.08
N GLU A 320 -3.25 19.77 -7.48
CA GLU A 320 -3.76 20.93 -6.75
C GLU A 320 -4.73 20.55 -5.62
N ASN A 321 -5.17 19.28 -5.53
CA ASN A 321 -6.04 18.82 -4.45
C ASN A 321 -5.21 18.40 -3.21
N PRO A 322 -5.18 19.22 -2.14
CA PRO A 322 -4.34 18.92 -0.98
C PRO A 322 -4.83 17.72 -0.17
N LEU A 323 -6.15 17.42 -0.19
CA LEU A 323 -6.71 16.28 0.52
C LEU A 323 -6.24 14.97 -0.11
N PHE A 324 -6.15 14.92 -1.44
CA PHE A 324 -5.68 13.73 -2.16
C PHE A 324 -4.22 13.41 -1.83
N ALA A 325 -3.32 14.39 -1.96
CA ALA A 325 -1.89 14.20 -1.68
C ALA A 325 -1.63 13.86 -0.20
N ARG A 326 -2.27 14.57 0.74
CA ARG A 326 -2.12 14.31 2.18
C ARG A 326 -2.71 12.95 2.58
N ASN A 327 -3.89 12.59 2.10
CA ASN A 327 -4.48 11.28 2.38
C ASN A 327 -3.60 10.16 1.85
N LEU A 328 -3.07 10.29 0.63
CA LEU A 328 -2.17 9.30 0.06
C LEU A 328 -0.88 9.15 0.88
N ALA A 329 -0.23 10.27 1.19
CA ALA A 329 0.96 10.28 2.05
C ALA A 329 0.68 9.61 3.40
N ASN A 330 -0.45 9.93 4.04
CA ASN A 330 -0.84 9.37 5.33
C ASN A 330 -1.11 7.87 5.26
N ARG A 331 -1.77 7.38 4.20
CA ARG A 331 -2.08 5.96 4.01
C ARG A 331 -0.85 5.13 3.69
N VAL A 332 0.06 5.63 2.84
CA VAL A 332 1.34 4.96 2.56
C VAL A 332 2.22 4.95 3.83
N TRP A 333 2.25 6.06 4.57
CA TRP A 333 2.90 6.12 5.87
C TRP A 333 2.33 5.07 6.84
N TRP A 334 1.01 5.00 6.99
CA TRP A 334 0.34 4.00 7.83
C TRP A 334 0.68 2.57 7.38
N GLN A 335 0.69 2.30 6.08
CA GLN A 335 1.01 0.98 5.55
C GLN A 335 2.43 0.55 5.96
N VAL A 336 3.40 1.46 5.93
CA VAL A 336 4.82 1.17 6.24
C VAL A 336 5.13 1.23 7.73
N MET A 337 4.53 2.17 8.47
CA MET A 337 4.85 2.48 9.87
C MET A 337 3.84 1.91 10.88
N GLY A 338 2.66 1.46 10.44
CA GLY A 338 1.63 0.83 11.27
C GLY A 338 0.67 1.78 11.98
N ARG A 339 0.88 3.09 11.86
CA ARG A 339 -0.01 4.16 12.36
C ARG A 339 0.07 5.34 11.40
N GLY A 340 -1.05 5.98 11.09
CA GLY A 340 -1.06 7.21 10.30
C GLY A 340 -0.40 8.38 11.04
N LEU A 341 0.06 9.40 10.32
CA LEU A 341 0.36 10.70 10.91
C LEU A 341 -0.92 11.37 11.42
N VAL A 342 -2.01 11.24 10.65
CA VAL A 342 -3.38 11.48 11.08
C VAL A 342 -4.04 10.13 11.34
N GLU A 343 -4.57 9.95 12.54
CA GLU A 343 -5.19 8.70 12.98
C GLU A 343 -6.49 9.07 13.73
N PRO A 344 -7.66 8.54 13.35
CA PRO A 344 -7.96 7.64 12.22
C PRO A 344 -7.65 8.20 10.82
N LEU A 345 -7.40 7.30 9.86
CA LEU A 345 -6.96 7.65 8.49
C LEU A 345 -7.96 8.48 7.68
N ASP A 346 -9.24 8.43 8.02
CA ASP A 346 -10.34 9.11 7.35
C ASP A 346 -10.87 10.34 8.10
N LEU A 347 -10.12 10.81 9.10
CA LEU A 347 -10.44 12.02 9.87
C LEU A 347 -9.40 13.14 9.66
N LEU A 348 -9.06 13.44 8.40
CA LEU A 348 -8.20 14.56 8.04
C LEU A 348 -8.97 15.89 8.10
N HIS A 349 -8.91 16.58 9.24
CA HIS A 349 -9.50 17.90 9.44
C HIS A 349 -8.74 18.73 10.49
N SER A 350 -9.05 20.02 10.59
CA SER A 350 -8.37 20.98 11.47
C SER A 350 -8.41 20.57 12.96
N ASP A 351 -9.53 20.02 13.42
CA ASP A 351 -9.67 19.54 14.81
C ASP A 351 -9.00 18.17 15.08
N ASN A 352 -8.40 17.52 14.07
CA ASN A 352 -7.62 16.29 14.20
C ASN A 352 -6.30 16.43 13.42
N PRO A 353 -5.37 17.28 13.90
CA PRO A 353 -4.13 17.55 13.20
C PRO A 353 -3.22 16.32 13.19
N ALA A 354 -2.35 16.25 12.17
CA ALA A 354 -1.30 15.24 12.13
C ALA A 354 -0.38 15.33 13.36
N SER A 355 0.13 14.20 13.84
CA SER A 355 1.11 14.18 14.94
C SER A 355 2.40 14.94 14.58
N HIS A 356 2.74 14.92 13.28
CA HIS A 356 3.83 15.66 12.66
C HIS A 356 3.30 16.43 11.43
N PRO A 357 2.74 17.65 11.60
CA PRO A 357 2.15 18.42 10.50
C PRO A 357 3.16 18.74 9.39
N GLU A 358 4.37 19.18 9.77
CA GLU A 358 5.45 19.50 8.82
C GLU A 358 5.88 18.27 8.00
N LEU A 359 5.84 17.08 8.61
CA LEU A 359 6.15 15.83 7.93
C LEU A 359 5.05 15.44 6.94
N LEU A 360 3.77 15.57 7.32
CA LEU A 360 2.67 15.30 6.40
C LEU A 360 2.73 16.25 5.19
N ASP A 361 3.02 17.53 5.42
CA ASP A 361 3.17 18.53 4.35
C ASP A 361 4.39 18.26 3.47
N LEU A 362 5.51 17.82 4.07
CA LEU A 362 6.68 17.35 3.33
C LEU A 362 6.31 16.20 2.39
N LEU A 363 5.70 15.13 2.92
CA LEU A 363 5.36 13.94 2.15
C LEU A 363 4.35 14.27 1.05
N ALA A 364 3.33 15.09 1.34
CA ALA A 364 2.33 15.53 0.35
C ALA A 364 2.95 16.37 -0.77
N LYS A 365 3.94 17.21 -0.47
CA LYS A 365 4.67 17.98 -1.48
C LYS A 365 5.53 17.08 -2.37
N GLU A 366 6.29 16.18 -1.75
CA GLU A 366 7.26 15.35 -2.46
C GLU A 366 6.54 14.29 -3.33
N ILE A 367 5.44 13.69 -2.85
CA ILE A 367 4.67 12.75 -3.67
C ILE A 367 4.07 13.42 -4.92
N THR A 368 3.59 14.65 -4.80
CA THR A 368 3.11 15.44 -5.95
C THR A 368 4.27 15.78 -6.91
N ALA A 369 5.42 16.20 -6.39
CA ALA A 369 6.61 16.49 -7.20
C ALA A 369 7.14 15.25 -7.94
N HIS A 370 7.01 14.08 -7.33
CA HIS A 370 7.36 12.78 -7.90
C HIS A 370 6.20 12.12 -8.66
N LYS A 371 5.17 12.90 -9.05
CA LYS A 371 4.05 12.44 -9.90
C LYS A 371 3.36 11.20 -9.33
N PHE A 372 3.14 11.18 -8.02
CA PHE A 372 2.41 10.12 -7.32
C PHE A 372 3.02 8.71 -7.49
N ASP A 373 4.35 8.63 -7.57
CA ASP A 373 5.10 7.36 -7.62
C ASP A 373 5.14 6.69 -6.23
N LEU A 374 4.31 5.65 -6.06
CA LEU A 374 4.22 4.88 -4.82
C LEU A 374 5.46 4.04 -4.54
N ARG A 375 6.10 3.52 -5.60
CA ARG A 375 7.30 2.69 -5.44
C ARG A 375 8.45 3.53 -4.92
N TRP A 376 8.61 4.73 -5.47
CA TRP A 376 9.56 5.72 -4.96
C TRP A 376 9.26 6.07 -3.49
N LEU A 377 8.02 6.42 -3.13
CA LEU A 377 7.74 6.81 -1.75
C LEU A 377 8.02 5.65 -0.76
N ILE A 378 7.58 4.43 -1.06
CA ILE A 378 7.80 3.26 -0.20
C ILE A 378 9.30 2.96 -0.05
N ARG A 379 10.09 3.11 -1.13
CA ARG A 379 11.55 3.02 -1.08
C ARG A 379 12.14 4.00 -0.09
N GLU A 380 11.79 5.28 -0.22
CA GLU A 380 12.32 6.34 0.62
C GLU A 380 11.96 6.14 2.09
N LEU A 381 10.72 5.71 2.38
CA LEU A 381 10.31 5.39 3.74
C LEU A 381 11.12 4.24 4.33
N ALA A 382 11.39 3.18 3.56
CA ALA A 382 12.20 2.05 4.03
C ALA A 382 13.68 2.40 4.27
N LEU A 383 14.18 3.47 3.63
CA LEU A 383 15.54 3.99 3.85
C LEU A 383 15.66 4.84 5.11
N THR A 384 14.56 5.25 5.75
CA THR A 384 14.60 6.05 6.98
C THR A 384 15.15 5.24 8.16
N GLN A 385 15.83 5.92 9.08
CA GLN A 385 16.15 5.37 10.40
C GLN A 385 14.88 4.99 11.15
N THR A 386 13.83 5.81 11.02
CA THR A 386 12.51 5.59 11.63
C THR A 386 11.93 4.22 11.28
N TYR A 387 11.90 3.84 10.00
CA TYR A 387 11.47 2.50 9.57
C TYR A 387 12.38 1.40 10.08
N GLN A 388 13.68 1.67 10.20
CA GLN A 388 14.70 0.69 10.56
C GLN A 388 14.96 0.57 12.07
N ARG A 389 14.18 1.23 12.93
CA ARG A 389 14.30 1.07 14.40
C ARG A 389 13.88 -0.31 14.85
N THR A 390 14.38 -0.77 15.99
CA THR A 390 13.80 -1.94 16.64
C THR A 390 12.45 -1.60 17.29
N SER A 391 11.61 -2.62 17.49
CA SER A 391 10.40 -2.51 18.32
C SER A 391 10.70 -2.46 19.83
N LEU A 392 11.96 -2.65 20.23
CA LEU A 392 12.37 -2.72 21.63
C LEU A 392 12.99 -1.41 22.15
N LEU A 393 12.59 -1.01 23.34
CA LEU A 393 13.32 -0.02 24.14
C LEU A 393 14.13 -0.70 25.25
N PRO A 394 15.10 0.00 25.86
CA PRO A 394 15.72 -0.47 27.10
C PRO A 394 14.67 -0.89 28.13
N ALA A 395 14.94 -1.96 28.90
CA ALA A 395 13.95 -2.64 29.74
C ALA A 395 13.28 -1.76 30.81
N ASP A 396 13.88 -0.63 31.15
CA ASP A 396 13.40 0.36 32.13
C ASP A 396 12.61 1.52 31.49
N ALA A 397 12.57 1.60 30.16
CA ALA A 397 11.83 2.64 29.46
C ALA A 397 10.31 2.36 29.48
N LYS A 398 9.52 3.41 29.75
CA LYS A 398 8.08 3.36 29.53
C LYS A 398 7.78 3.38 28.03
N ASN A 399 6.72 2.69 27.62
CA ASN A 399 6.25 2.74 26.24
C ASN A 399 5.88 4.20 25.88
N PRO A 400 6.58 4.80 24.90
CA PRO A 400 6.30 6.15 24.45
C PRO A 400 4.98 6.19 23.68
N PRO A 401 4.34 7.37 23.59
CA PRO A 401 3.17 7.54 22.73
C PRO A 401 3.47 7.12 21.28
N GLU A 402 2.61 6.29 20.69
CA GLU A 402 2.83 5.68 19.37
C GLU A 402 2.95 6.74 18.26
N GLU A 403 2.30 7.89 18.43
CA GLU A 403 2.34 8.99 17.48
C GLU A 403 3.71 9.66 17.31
N LEU A 404 4.69 9.32 18.17
CA LEU A 404 6.07 9.81 18.12
C LEU A 404 7.00 8.94 17.28
N PHE A 405 6.59 7.72 16.89
CA PHE A 405 7.39 6.81 16.05
C PHE A 405 8.82 6.54 16.58
N THR A 406 8.99 6.55 17.90
CA THR A 406 10.28 6.35 18.59
C THR A 406 10.76 4.90 18.54
N VAL A 407 9.86 3.95 18.26
CA VAL A 407 10.10 2.51 18.03
C VAL A 407 9.44 2.11 16.72
N ALA A 408 9.86 0.99 16.12
CA ALA A 408 9.04 0.33 15.14
C ALA A 408 7.76 -0.20 15.81
N LYS A 409 6.62 -0.08 15.12
CA LYS A 409 5.36 -0.64 15.61
C LYS A 409 5.20 -2.05 15.09
N GLU A 410 4.94 -2.99 15.99
CA GLU A 410 4.54 -4.35 15.64
C GLU A 410 3.19 -4.31 14.91
N ARG A 411 3.15 -4.88 13.71
CA ARG A 411 1.95 -4.94 12.86
C ARG A 411 1.47 -6.38 12.70
N PRO A 412 0.15 -6.65 12.80
CA PRO A 412 -0.39 -7.94 12.41
C PRO A 412 -0.11 -8.22 10.94
N LEU A 413 0.15 -9.49 10.62
CA LEU A 413 0.13 -9.95 9.24
C LEU A 413 -1.31 -10.08 8.75
N SER A 414 -1.57 -9.67 7.50
CA SER A 414 -2.86 -9.96 6.85
C SER A 414 -3.06 -11.48 6.72
N ALA A 415 -4.30 -11.95 6.58
CA ALA A 415 -4.58 -13.37 6.38
C ALA A 415 -3.82 -13.96 5.17
N GLU A 416 -3.64 -13.16 4.12
CA GLU A 416 -2.90 -13.51 2.91
C GLU A 416 -1.39 -13.59 3.18
N GLN A 417 -0.82 -12.63 3.90
CA GLN A 417 0.57 -12.69 4.34
C GLN A 417 0.82 -13.90 5.26
N LEU A 418 -0.10 -14.18 6.20
CA LEU A 418 -0.01 -15.35 7.07
C LEU A 418 -0.02 -16.66 6.29
N ALA A 419 -0.92 -16.82 5.33
CA ALA A 419 -0.98 -18.01 4.50
C ALA A 419 0.36 -18.22 3.75
N ARG A 420 0.90 -17.15 3.15
CA ARG A 420 2.16 -17.19 2.41
C ARG A 420 3.35 -17.47 3.31
N ALA A 421 3.45 -16.78 4.44
CA ALA A 421 4.49 -16.98 5.43
C ALA A 421 4.45 -18.40 6.00
N PHE A 422 3.25 -18.94 6.25
CA PHE A 422 3.07 -20.31 6.73
C PHE A 422 3.57 -21.34 5.73
N ILE A 423 3.17 -21.20 4.46
CA ILE A 423 3.65 -22.05 3.35
C ILE A 423 5.17 -21.99 3.21
N ALA A 424 5.76 -20.80 3.30
CA ALA A 424 7.20 -20.59 3.23
C ALA A 424 7.91 -21.26 4.42
N ALA A 425 7.40 -21.04 5.63
CA ALA A 425 7.96 -21.58 6.88
C ALA A 425 8.03 -23.10 6.88
N ILE A 426 6.99 -23.78 6.41
CA ILE A 426 6.95 -25.25 6.36
C ILE A 426 7.78 -25.83 5.19
N GLY A 427 8.35 -24.98 4.33
CA GLY A 427 9.16 -25.40 3.18
C GLY A 427 8.34 -26.05 2.07
N GLU A 428 7.10 -25.61 1.85
CA GLU A 428 6.19 -26.18 0.84
C GLU A 428 5.92 -25.25 -0.35
N HIS A 429 6.48 -24.03 -0.34
CA HIS A 429 6.21 -22.98 -1.32
C HIS A 429 6.26 -23.45 -2.77
N GLU A 430 7.40 -23.99 -3.23
CA GLU A 430 7.57 -24.42 -4.63
C GLU A 430 6.51 -25.46 -5.05
N ARG A 431 6.13 -26.37 -4.15
CA ARG A 431 5.19 -27.45 -4.46
C ARG A 431 3.75 -26.98 -4.55
N VAL A 432 3.32 -26.16 -3.59
CA VAL A 432 1.93 -25.70 -3.54
C VAL A 432 1.65 -24.64 -4.60
N VAL A 433 2.66 -23.83 -4.95
CA VAL A 433 2.60 -22.85 -6.04
C VAL A 433 2.59 -23.54 -7.40
N ALA A 434 3.44 -24.56 -7.61
CA ALA A 434 3.46 -25.32 -8.87
C ALA A 434 2.22 -26.20 -9.09
N GLY A 435 1.25 -26.20 -8.17
CA GLY A 435 0.08 -27.08 -8.21
C GLY A 435 0.41 -28.57 -8.12
N LYS A 436 1.68 -28.91 -7.80
CA LYS A 436 2.14 -30.30 -7.68
C LYS A 436 1.58 -30.92 -6.41
N GLY A 437 1.48 -30.12 -5.34
CA GLY A 437 0.90 -30.51 -4.05
C GLY A 437 1.52 -31.78 -3.47
N TRP A 438 0.96 -32.26 -2.36
CA TRP A 438 1.16 -33.62 -1.87
C TRP A 438 -0.20 -34.15 -1.42
N GLU A 439 -0.44 -35.45 -1.55
CA GLU A 439 -1.70 -36.08 -1.16
C GLU A 439 -1.82 -36.07 0.37
N GLY A 440 -2.79 -35.34 0.91
CA GLY A 440 -3.07 -35.29 2.34
C GLY A 440 -3.57 -36.62 2.90
N ILE A 441 -3.91 -36.63 4.19
CA ILE A 441 -4.38 -37.83 4.92
C ILE A 441 -5.62 -38.46 4.26
N GLU A 442 -6.40 -37.66 3.51
CA GLU A 442 -7.57 -38.09 2.75
C GLU A 442 -7.30 -38.35 1.25
N GLY A 443 -6.05 -38.34 0.80
CA GLY A 443 -5.69 -38.47 -0.62
C GLY A 443 -5.92 -37.20 -1.46
N LYS A 444 -6.21 -36.05 -0.85
CA LYS A 444 -6.42 -34.77 -1.54
C LYS A 444 -5.12 -34.00 -1.71
N LYS A 445 -4.85 -33.47 -2.91
CA LYS A 445 -3.72 -32.55 -3.12
C LYS A 445 -4.06 -31.16 -2.62
N HIS A 446 -3.19 -30.60 -1.79
CA HIS A 446 -3.32 -29.22 -1.31
C HIS A 446 -2.55 -28.22 -2.17
N THR A 447 -3.20 -27.12 -2.54
CA THR A 447 -2.68 -26.04 -3.36
C THR A 447 -2.54 -24.74 -2.56
N GLN A 448 -1.81 -23.76 -3.09
CA GLN A 448 -1.73 -22.42 -2.48
C GLN A 448 -3.13 -21.81 -2.23
N LYS A 449 -4.07 -21.98 -3.16
CA LYS A 449 -5.44 -21.46 -3.02
C LYS A 449 -6.20 -22.10 -1.87
N ASP A 450 -5.94 -23.36 -1.56
CA ASP A 450 -6.57 -24.05 -0.43
C ASP A 450 -6.09 -23.44 0.91
N PHE A 451 -4.78 -23.17 1.02
CA PHE A 451 -4.21 -22.46 2.15
C PHE A 451 -4.76 -21.04 2.27
N GLU A 452 -4.73 -20.26 1.19
CA GLU A 452 -5.27 -18.90 1.19
C GLU A 452 -6.72 -18.90 1.65
N LYS A 453 -7.59 -19.71 1.05
CA LYS A 453 -9.00 -19.81 1.45
C LYS A 453 -9.16 -20.16 2.93
N ALA A 454 -8.39 -21.12 3.43
CA ALA A 454 -8.49 -21.57 4.81
C ALA A 454 -8.04 -20.49 5.81
N PHE A 455 -6.93 -19.80 5.53
CA PHE A 455 -6.41 -18.71 6.35
C PHE A 455 -7.30 -17.47 6.29
N LEU A 456 -7.80 -17.09 5.11
CA LEU A 456 -8.80 -16.03 4.95
C LEU A 456 -10.03 -16.31 5.83
N ASN A 457 -10.59 -17.52 5.76
CA ASN A 457 -11.74 -17.89 6.59
C ASN A 457 -11.46 -17.86 8.09
N ALA A 458 -10.20 -18.04 8.52
CA ALA A 458 -9.83 -18.09 9.93
C ALA A 458 -9.42 -16.72 10.50
N PHE A 459 -8.71 -15.91 9.72
CA PHE A 459 -8.00 -14.71 10.20
C PHE A 459 -8.53 -13.40 9.62
N ALA A 460 -9.20 -13.40 8.47
CA ALA A 460 -9.72 -12.16 7.88
C ALA A 460 -10.90 -11.59 8.67
N ASN A 461 -10.97 -10.26 8.77
CA ASN A 461 -12.15 -9.56 9.27
C ASN A 461 -13.35 -9.72 8.31
N ALA A 462 -14.56 -9.40 8.79
CA ALA A 462 -15.72 -9.41 7.92
C ALA A 462 -15.63 -8.29 6.86
N ALA A 463 -16.43 -8.42 5.80
CA ALA A 463 -16.49 -7.38 4.78
C ALA A 463 -16.93 -6.04 5.39
N LYS A 464 -16.24 -4.96 5.01
CA LYS A 464 -16.39 -3.58 5.49
C LYS A 464 -15.94 -3.35 6.94
N GLU A 465 -15.27 -4.32 7.56
CA GLU A 465 -14.57 -4.12 8.83
C GLU A 465 -13.09 -3.85 8.57
N PRO A 466 -12.52 -2.72 9.03
CA PRO A 466 -11.14 -2.38 8.75
C PRO A 466 -10.18 -3.25 9.58
N GLU A 467 -9.03 -3.61 9.03
CA GLU A 467 -8.01 -4.46 9.68
C GLU A 467 -6.96 -3.61 10.40
N LEU A 468 -7.39 -2.89 11.46
CA LEU A 468 -6.54 -1.90 12.14
C LEU A 468 -5.81 -2.44 13.38
N SER A 469 -6.23 -3.60 13.92
CA SER A 469 -5.67 -4.15 15.16
C SER A 469 -5.62 -5.68 15.15
N VAL A 470 -4.70 -6.23 15.95
CA VAL A 470 -4.64 -7.67 16.23
C VAL A 470 -5.87 -8.06 17.05
N ASN A 471 -6.74 -8.90 16.49
CA ASN A 471 -7.85 -9.49 17.21
C ASN A 471 -7.66 -11.01 17.33
N PRO A 472 -7.13 -11.52 18.45
CA PRO A 472 -7.07 -12.96 18.66
C PRO A 472 -8.51 -13.49 18.76
N THR A 473 -8.89 -14.36 17.82
CA THR A 473 -10.24 -14.93 17.77
C THR A 473 -10.23 -16.40 18.16
N LEU A 474 -11.31 -16.86 18.81
CA LEU A 474 -11.51 -18.29 19.05
C LEU A 474 -11.46 -19.10 17.74
N ARG A 475 -11.98 -18.52 16.65
CA ARG A 475 -11.92 -19.09 15.30
C ARG A 475 -10.48 -19.35 14.85
N ALA A 476 -9.60 -18.37 14.97
CA ALA A 476 -8.18 -18.48 14.64
C ALA A 476 -7.47 -19.55 15.49
N ALA A 477 -7.71 -19.56 16.81
CA ALA A 477 -7.10 -20.53 17.71
C ALA A 477 -7.55 -21.98 17.42
N LEU A 478 -8.85 -22.19 17.16
CA LEU A 478 -9.38 -23.50 16.77
C LEU A 478 -8.89 -23.94 15.39
N PHE A 479 -8.72 -23.00 14.46
CA PHE A 479 -8.14 -23.27 13.14
C PHE A 479 -6.72 -23.85 13.26
N LEU A 480 -5.83 -23.17 13.99
CA LEU A 480 -4.44 -23.64 14.16
C LEU A 480 -4.35 -25.00 14.86
N ARG A 481 -5.33 -25.33 15.71
CA ARG A 481 -5.33 -26.59 16.46
C ARG A 481 -5.90 -27.77 15.67
N ASN A 482 -6.94 -27.54 14.87
CA ASN A 482 -7.79 -28.62 14.36
C ASN A 482 -7.88 -28.68 12.84
N ASN A 483 -7.40 -27.68 12.09
CA ASN A 483 -7.55 -27.67 10.64
C ASN A 483 -6.64 -28.70 9.96
N ASP A 484 -7.19 -29.45 9.00
CA ASP A 484 -6.47 -30.51 8.29
C ASP A 484 -5.21 -30.02 7.56
N LEU A 485 -5.22 -28.81 7.00
CA LEU A 485 -4.02 -28.25 6.35
C LEU A 485 -2.91 -27.98 7.36
N VAL A 486 -3.28 -27.51 8.56
CA VAL A 486 -2.30 -27.27 9.63
C VAL A 486 -1.76 -28.60 10.13
N LEU A 487 -2.63 -29.55 10.47
CA LEU A 487 -2.22 -30.89 10.94
C LEU A 487 -1.39 -31.64 9.90
N TRP A 488 -1.77 -31.53 8.62
CA TRP A 488 -0.97 -32.01 7.50
C TRP A 488 0.42 -31.38 7.53
N SER A 489 0.53 -30.07 7.73
CA SER A 489 1.81 -29.36 7.77
C SER A 489 2.76 -29.81 8.89
N LEU A 490 2.26 -30.50 9.91
CA LEU A 490 3.03 -30.99 11.06
C LEU A 490 3.66 -32.39 10.86
N GLN A 491 3.69 -32.90 9.63
CA GLN A 491 4.26 -34.21 9.30
C GLN A 491 5.53 -34.07 8.43
N PRO A 492 6.59 -34.86 8.68
CA PRO A 492 7.75 -34.93 7.79
C PRO A 492 7.35 -35.40 6.39
N ARG A 493 7.79 -34.67 5.37
CA ARG A 493 7.61 -35.04 3.95
C ARG A 493 8.86 -34.68 3.16
N PRO A 494 9.24 -35.45 2.13
CA PRO A 494 10.45 -35.19 1.35
C PRO A 494 10.58 -33.70 1.01
N GLY A 495 11.69 -33.05 1.32
CA GLY A 495 11.93 -31.62 1.00
C GLY A 495 11.27 -30.57 1.92
N ASN A 496 10.27 -30.92 2.74
CA ASN A 496 9.67 -29.96 3.67
C ASN A 496 10.55 -29.71 4.90
N LEU A 497 10.24 -28.66 5.69
CA LEU A 497 11.01 -28.30 6.87
C LEU A 497 11.16 -29.48 7.84
N LEU A 498 10.05 -30.18 8.13
CA LEU A 498 10.04 -31.26 9.12
C LEU A 498 10.90 -32.45 8.71
N ALA A 499 10.99 -32.79 7.42
CA ALA A 499 11.92 -33.81 6.95
C ALA A 499 13.38 -33.36 7.05
N ARG A 500 13.69 -32.09 6.76
CA ARG A 500 15.06 -31.56 6.91
C ARG A 500 15.52 -31.64 8.36
N VAL A 501 14.68 -31.22 9.31
CA VAL A 501 15.05 -31.24 10.74
C VAL A 501 14.99 -32.65 11.35
N ALA A 502 14.14 -33.54 10.85
CA ALA A 502 14.11 -34.94 11.27
C ALA A 502 15.43 -35.65 10.95
N ALA A 503 16.07 -35.30 9.82
CA ALA A 503 17.36 -35.86 9.40
C ALA A 503 18.56 -35.39 10.25
N LEU A 504 18.43 -34.27 10.97
CA LEU A 504 19.46 -33.78 11.90
C LEU A 504 19.41 -34.56 13.22
N LYS A 505 20.56 -34.76 13.88
CA LYS A 505 20.64 -35.51 15.15
C LYS A 505 20.69 -34.59 16.37
N GLU A 506 21.52 -33.57 16.31
CA GLU A 506 21.81 -32.70 17.44
C GLU A 506 20.77 -31.58 17.62
N PRO A 507 20.38 -31.21 18.86
CA PRO A 507 19.40 -30.16 19.12
C PRO A 507 19.77 -28.79 18.55
N ALA A 508 21.04 -28.40 18.54
CA ALA A 508 21.46 -27.08 18.09
C ALA A 508 21.23 -26.85 16.58
N PRO A 509 21.68 -27.72 15.65
CA PRO A 509 21.32 -27.63 14.24
C PRO A 509 19.80 -27.68 13.97
N ILE A 510 19.04 -28.44 14.78
CA ILE A 510 17.58 -28.52 14.65
C ILE A 510 16.95 -27.16 15.01
N ALA A 511 17.33 -26.58 16.15
CA ALA A 511 16.87 -25.25 16.56
C ALA A 511 17.23 -24.22 15.51
N ASP A 512 18.48 -24.24 15.05
CA ASP A 512 18.99 -23.32 14.04
C ASP A 512 18.16 -23.37 12.74
N GLU A 513 17.86 -24.54 12.21
CA GLU A 513 17.01 -24.68 11.01
C GLU A 513 15.54 -24.27 11.24
N LEU A 514 14.95 -24.65 12.38
CA LEU A 514 13.56 -24.28 12.73
C LEU A 514 13.38 -22.76 12.85
N PHE A 515 14.28 -22.10 13.58
CA PHE A 515 14.18 -20.67 13.87
C PHE A 515 14.44 -19.82 12.63
N HIS A 516 15.41 -20.18 11.80
CA HIS A 516 15.63 -19.48 10.53
C HIS A 516 14.48 -19.68 9.55
N SER A 517 13.85 -20.87 9.52
CA SER A 517 12.75 -21.16 8.60
C SER A 517 11.42 -20.51 9.02
N ILE A 518 11.11 -20.48 10.32
CA ILE A 518 9.80 -20.03 10.83
C ILE A 518 9.84 -18.56 11.25
N LEU A 519 10.88 -18.16 11.99
CA LEU A 519 10.96 -16.84 12.63
C LEU A 519 11.97 -15.91 11.94
N ALA A 520 12.75 -16.40 10.97
CA ALA A 520 13.75 -15.63 10.23
C ALA A 520 14.86 -15.03 11.13
N ARG A 521 15.19 -15.71 12.23
CA ARG A 521 16.27 -15.33 13.16
C ARG A 521 16.98 -16.56 13.73
N PRO A 522 18.18 -16.43 14.32
CA PRO A 522 18.77 -17.52 15.10
C PRO A 522 17.97 -17.81 16.39
N PRO A 523 18.03 -19.04 16.91
CA PRO A 523 17.47 -19.35 18.23
C PRO A 523 18.30 -18.70 19.34
N ALA A 524 17.62 -18.25 20.39
CA ALA A 524 18.27 -17.90 21.64
C ALA A 524 18.81 -19.16 22.35
N PRO A 525 19.81 -19.03 23.25
CA PRO A 525 20.32 -20.15 24.02
C PRO A 525 19.23 -20.89 24.82
N GLU A 526 18.28 -20.15 25.39
CA GLU A 526 17.18 -20.68 26.19
C GLU A 526 16.18 -21.46 25.32
N GLU A 527 15.95 -21.00 24.10
CA GLU A 527 15.07 -21.66 23.12
C GLU A 527 15.69 -22.98 22.63
N THR A 528 17.01 -22.98 22.39
CA THR A 528 17.76 -24.20 22.05
C THR A 528 17.72 -25.20 23.21
N ALA A 529 17.88 -24.74 24.44
CA ALA A 529 17.78 -25.57 25.64
C ALA A 529 16.36 -26.13 25.83
N ALA A 530 15.32 -25.31 25.57
CA ALA A 530 13.93 -25.72 25.64
C ALA A 530 13.60 -26.82 24.62
N LEU A 531 14.05 -26.66 23.37
CA LEU A 531 13.92 -27.71 22.34
C LEU A 531 14.64 -28.99 22.77
N SER A 532 15.90 -28.89 23.21
CA SER A 532 16.69 -30.04 23.66
C SER A 532 15.97 -30.81 24.78
N LYS A 533 15.47 -30.11 25.78
CA LYS A 533 14.70 -30.70 26.89
C LYS A 533 13.40 -31.34 26.40
N TYR A 534 12.70 -30.69 25.47
CA TYR A 534 11.45 -31.20 24.91
C TYR A 534 11.66 -32.48 24.11
N LEU A 535 12.68 -32.52 23.23
CA LEU A 535 13.02 -33.71 22.44
C LEU A 535 13.48 -34.87 23.31
N ALA A 536 14.28 -34.60 24.36
CA ALA A 536 14.71 -35.64 25.30
C ALA A 536 13.53 -36.31 26.02
N LYS A 537 12.50 -35.53 26.40
CA LYS A 537 11.29 -36.05 27.06
C LYS A 537 10.42 -36.90 26.12
N HIS A 538 10.54 -36.73 24.81
CA HIS A 538 9.70 -37.39 23.79
C HIS A 538 10.53 -38.20 22.80
N SER A 539 11.63 -38.81 23.25
CA SER A 539 12.57 -39.55 22.39
C SER A 539 11.91 -40.72 21.64
N ALA A 540 10.87 -41.34 22.23
CA ALA A 540 10.10 -42.43 21.62
C ALA A 540 9.30 -41.99 20.38
N ASP A 541 8.87 -40.71 20.32
CA ASP A 541 8.05 -40.15 19.24
C ASP A 541 8.69 -38.87 18.68
N ARG A 542 10.00 -38.92 18.41
CA ARG A 542 10.82 -37.74 18.08
C ARG A 542 10.27 -36.91 16.92
N GLU A 543 9.81 -37.54 15.84
CA GLU A 543 9.25 -36.82 14.68
C GLU A 543 7.98 -36.06 15.03
N LYS A 544 7.10 -36.67 15.83
CA LYS A 544 5.89 -36.03 16.35
C LYS A 544 6.23 -34.86 17.27
N ALA A 545 7.26 -35.02 18.10
CA ALA A 545 7.76 -33.95 18.96
C ALA A 545 8.29 -32.75 18.14
N LEU A 546 9.01 -32.99 17.04
CA LEU A 546 9.42 -31.93 16.11
C LEU A 546 8.22 -31.21 15.51
N GLY A 547 7.20 -31.95 15.06
CA GLY A 547 5.94 -31.38 14.57
C GLY A 547 5.23 -30.51 15.61
N HIS A 548 5.15 -30.95 16.87
CA HIS A 548 4.55 -30.16 17.95
C HIS A 548 5.35 -28.88 18.27
N PHE A 549 6.68 -28.95 18.22
CA PHE A 549 7.52 -27.77 18.46
C PHE A 549 7.37 -26.76 17.33
N ALA A 550 7.41 -27.22 16.07
CA ALA A 550 7.14 -26.37 14.91
C ALA A 550 5.74 -25.75 14.97
N TRP A 551 4.72 -26.51 15.38
CA TRP A 551 3.37 -25.99 15.60
C TRP A 551 3.33 -24.86 16.65
N ALA A 552 4.04 -25.03 17.77
CA ALA A 552 4.11 -24.01 18.81
C ALA A 552 4.75 -22.71 18.28
N MET A 553 5.79 -22.82 17.45
CA MET A 553 6.41 -21.65 16.80
C MET A 553 5.47 -21.01 15.77
N LEU A 554 4.85 -21.81 14.90
CA LEU A 554 3.89 -21.35 13.88
C LEU A 554 2.62 -20.75 14.48
N SER A 555 2.35 -21.01 15.77
CA SER A 555 1.20 -20.47 16.52
C SER A 555 1.59 -19.35 17.49
N SER A 556 2.86 -18.93 17.49
CA SER A 556 3.37 -17.90 18.39
C SER A 556 3.02 -16.49 17.91
N MET A 557 2.92 -15.53 18.83
CA MET A 557 2.69 -14.12 18.46
C MET A 557 3.77 -13.59 17.52
N GLU A 558 5.02 -13.97 17.73
CA GLU A 558 6.16 -13.56 16.90
C GLU A 558 5.99 -13.98 15.43
N PHE A 559 5.40 -15.15 15.18
CA PHE A 559 5.11 -15.59 13.82
C PHE A 559 4.02 -14.73 13.15
N PHE A 560 3.06 -14.26 13.94
CA PHE A 560 1.90 -13.49 13.48
C PHE A 560 2.16 -11.99 13.33
N THR A 561 3.32 -11.52 13.78
CA THR A 561 3.67 -10.10 13.74
C THR A 561 4.81 -9.81 12.76
N ASN A 562 4.67 -8.67 12.10
CA ASN A 562 5.75 -7.94 11.48
C ASN A 562 6.31 -6.97 12.53
N HIS A 563 7.52 -7.22 13.03
CA HIS A 563 8.11 -6.50 14.15
C HIS A 563 9.32 -5.67 13.73
#